data_AF-A0A0A6ZVT3-F1
#
_entry.id   AF-A0A0A6ZVT3-F1
#
_cell.length_a   1.000
_cell.length_b   1.000
_cell.length_c   1.000
_cell.angle_alpha   90.00
_cell.angle_beta   90.00
_cell.angle_gamma   90.00
#
_symmetry.space_group_name_H-M   'P 1'
#
loop_
_entity.id
_entity.type
_entity.pdbx_description
1 polymer ?
#
loop_
_entity_poly.entity_id
_entity_poly.type
_entity_poly.pdbx_seq_one_letter_code
_entity_poly.pdbx_strand_id
1 'polypeptide(L)'
;MLDPNLLRNEPDAVAEKLARRGFKLDVDKLGALEERRKVLQVKTENLQAERNSRSKSIGQAKARGEDIEPLRLEVNKLGEELDAAKAELDALQAEIRDIALTIPNLPADEVPVGKDENDNVEVSCWVPA
;
A
#
# COMPACT_ATOMS: atom_id res chain seq x y z
N MET A 1 -0.89 -13.54 -4.40
CA MET A 1 -0.90 -12.07 -4.59
C MET A 1 0.45 -11.69 -5.17
N LEU A 2 0.47 -10.82 -6.17
CA LEU A 2 1.72 -10.30 -6.75
C LEU A 2 2.52 -9.54 -5.70
N ASP A 3 3.83 -9.41 -5.92
CA ASP A 3 4.69 -8.61 -5.06
C ASP A 3 4.17 -7.16 -5.00
N PRO A 4 3.80 -6.64 -3.80
CA PRO A 4 3.38 -5.25 -3.65
C PRO A 4 4.42 -4.23 -4.13
N ASN A 5 5.72 -4.56 -4.06
CA ASN A 5 6.76 -3.67 -4.55
C ASN A 5 6.72 -3.54 -6.07
N LEU A 6 6.43 -4.64 -6.77
CA LEU A 6 6.28 -4.64 -8.23
C LEU A 6 5.08 -3.77 -8.65
N LEU A 7 3.95 -3.91 -7.95
CA LEU A 7 2.75 -3.12 -8.17
C LEU A 7 2.93 -1.62 -7.91
N ARG A 8 3.89 -1.24 -7.06
CA ARG A 8 4.18 0.16 -6.73
C ARG A 8 5.20 0.80 -7.66
N ASN A 9 6.26 0.06 -7.96
CA ASN A 9 7.43 0.62 -8.64
C ASN A 9 7.31 0.49 -10.16
N GLU A 10 6.62 -0.55 -10.65
CA GLU A 10 6.53 -0.88 -12.07
C GLU A 10 5.09 -1.24 -12.50
N PRO A 11 4.07 -0.43 -12.15
CA PRO A 11 2.67 -0.78 -12.40
C PRO A 11 2.35 -0.91 -13.89
N ASP A 12 3.00 -0.12 -14.76
CA ASP A 12 2.80 -0.17 -16.21
C ASP A 12 3.31 -1.49 -16.81
N ALA A 13 4.48 -1.95 -16.37
CA ALA A 13 5.05 -3.23 -16.82
C ALA A 13 4.17 -4.41 -16.38
N VAL A 14 3.63 -4.34 -15.16
CA VAL A 14 2.65 -5.32 -14.65
C VAL A 14 1.38 -5.28 -15.49
N ALA A 15 0.84 -4.10 -15.80
CA ALA A 15 -0.36 -3.94 -16.60
C ALA A 15 -0.18 -4.51 -18.01
N GLU A 16 0.98 -4.31 -18.64
CA GLU A 16 1.29 -4.86 -19.97
C GLU A 16 1.29 -6.40 -19.95
N LYS A 17 1.96 -7.01 -18.96
CA LYS A 17 2.00 -8.46 -18.81
C LYS A 17 0.62 -9.06 -18.50
N LEU A 18 -0.19 -8.36 -17.70
CA LEU A 18 -1.57 -8.77 -17.40
C LEU A 18 -2.50 -8.63 -18.62
N ALA A 19 -2.25 -7.65 -19.49
CA ALA A 19 -3.02 -7.48 -20.72
C ALA A 19 -2.86 -8.67 -21.67
N ARG A 20 -1.69 -9.36 -21.67
CA ARG A 20 -1.46 -10.58 -22.48
C ARG A 20 -2.41 -11.73 -22.15
N ARG A 21 -2.98 -11.75 -20.93
CA ARG A 21 -4.00 -12.71 -20.49
C ARG A 21 -5.40 -12.11 -20.41
N GLY A 22 -5.62 -10.96 -21.04
CA GLY A 22 -6.92 -10.27 -21.09
C GLY A 22 -7.33 -9.54 -19.81
N PHE A 23 -6.43 -9.37 -18.84
CA PHE A 23 -6.73 -8.64 -17.61
C PHE A 23 -6.29 -7.18 -17.72
N LYS A 24 -7.22 -6.24 -17.49
CA LYS A 24 -6.91 -4.80 -17.47
C LYS A 24 -6.70 -4.34 -16.02
N LEU A 25 -5.46 -4.02 -15.68
CA LEU A 25 -5.13 -3.38 -14.41
C LEU A 25 -5.46 -1.89 -14.46
N ASP A 26 -6.14 -1.39 -13.44
CA ASP A 26 -6.42 0.05 -13.26
C ASP A 26 -5.23 0.71 -12.54
N VAL A 27 -4.22 1.08 -13.34
CA VAL A 27 -2.97 1.68 -12.85
C VAL A 27 -3.22 3.05 -12.22
N ASP A 28 -4.10 3.87 -12.80
CA ASP A 28 -4.42 5.20 -12.29
C ASP A 28 -5.03 5.13 -10.89
N LYS A 29 -6.00 4.22 -10.69
CA LYS A 29 -6.60 4.00 -9.37
C LYS A 29 -5.58 3.52 -8.36
N LEU A 30 -4.76 2.53 -8.72
CA LEU A 30 -3.75 1.98 -7.82
C LEU A 30 -2.70 3.03 -7.44
N GLY A 31 -2.25 3.83 -8.42
CA GLY A 31 -1.32 4.94 -8.21
C GLY A 31 -1.88 6.02 -7.28
N ALA A 32 -3.15 6.40 -7.45
CA ALA A 32 -3.81 7.37 -6.57
C ALA A 32 -3.92 6.87 -5.12
N LEU A 33 -4.20 5.57 -4.93
CA LEU A 33 -4.26 4.96 -3.60
C LEU A 33 -2.87 4.89 -2.93
N GLU A 34 -1.83 4.50 -3.68
CA GLU A 34 -0.46 4.44 -3.16
C GLU A 34 0.10 5.84 -2.84
N GLU A 35 -0.22 6.87 -3.62
CA GLU A 35 0.18 8.25 -3.31
C GLU A 35 -0.50 8.73 -2.01
N ARG A 36 -1.81 8.48 -1.86
CA ARG A 36 -2.52 8.76 -0.60
C ARG A 36 -1.92 8.01 0.58
N ARG A 37 -1.54 6.73 0.39
CA ARG A 37 -0.90 5.91 1.43
C ARG A 37 0.43 6.53 1.86
N LYS A 38 1.25 6.97 0.91
CA LYS A 38 2.53 7.63 1.19
C LYS A 38 2.34 8.92 1.97
N VAL A 39 1.39 9.77 1.57
CA VAL A 39 1.06 11.02 2.29
C VAL A 39 0.61 10.73 3.72
N LEU A 40 -0.30 9.78 3.92
CA LEU A 40 -0.79 9.41 5.26
C LEU A 40 0.31 8.78 6.12
N GLN A 41 1.19 7.98 5.53
CA GLN A 41 2.31 7.38 6.24
C GLN A 41 3.26 8.47 6.76
N VAL A 42 3.65 9.42 5.91
CA VAL A 42 4.49 10.56 6.31
C VAL A 42 3.79 11.41 7.38
N LYS A 43 2.49 11.68 7.23
CA LYS A 43 1.71 12.42 8.24
C LYS A 43 1.72 11.71 9.59
N THR A 44 1.55 10.38 9.60
CA THR A 44 1.56 9.56 10.81
C THR A 44 2.93 9.59 11.49
N GLU A 45 4.01 9.48 10.71
CA GLU A 45 5.39 9.57 11.22
C GLU A 45 5.68 10.95 11.83
N ASN A 46 5.24 12.03 11.16
CA ASN A 46 5.39 13.39 11.66
C ASN A 46 4.61 13.61 12.97
N LEU A 47 3.34 13.20 13.03
CA LEU A 47 2.51 13.31 14.24
C LEU A 47 3.12 12.51 15.41
N GLN A 48 3.64 11.31 15.12
CA GLN A 48 4.31 10.48 16.13
C GLN A 48 5.58 11.15 16.65
N ALA A 49 6.39 11.75 15.77
CA ALA A 49 7.59 12.49 16.14
C ALA A 49 7.26 13.73 16.98
N GLU A 50 6.24 14.49 16.58
CA GLU A 50 5.79 15.68 17.30
C GLU A 50 5.25 15.32 18.68
N ARG A 51 4.37 14.32 18.78
CA ARG A 51 3.86 13.80 20.06
C ARG A 51 5.01 13.39 21.01
N ASN A 52 6.00 12.68 20.48
CA ASN A 52 7.16 12.24 21.27
C ASN A 52 8.01 13.42 21.75
N SER A 53 8.20 14.43 20.90
CA SER A 53 8.91 15.67 21.25
C SER A 53 8.19 16.43 22.37
N ARG A 54 6.88 16.68 22.21
CA ARG A 54 6.04 17.38 23.18
C ARG A 54 5.97 16.63 24.52
N SER A 55 5.88 15.31 24.48
CA SER A 55 5.88 14.47 25.69
C SER A 55 7.19 14.58 26.48
N LYS A 56 8.34 14.71 25.80
CA LYS A 56 9.63 14.99 26.45
C LYS A 56 9.64 16.39 27.08
N SER A 57 9.11 17.40 26.39
CA SER A 57 8.99 18.76 26.92
C SER A 57 8.14 18.82 28.19
N ILE A 58 7.05 18.04 28.28
CA ILE A 58 6.24 17.92 29.51
C ILE A 58 7.08 17.43 30.69
N GLY A 59 7.88 16.37 30.48
CA GLY A 59 8.75 15.83 31.54
C GLY A 59 9.77 16.87 32.04
N GLN A 60 10.33 17.65 31.12
CA GLN A 60 11.27 18.72 31.44
C GLN A 60 10.60 19.90 32.17
N ALA A 61 9.42 20.34 31.71
CA ALA A 61 8.64 21.40 32.35
C ALA A 61 8.19 21.01 33.76
N LYS A 62 7.75 19.75 33.94
CA LYS A 62 7.40 19.19 35.24
C LYS A 62 8.59 19.18 36.20
N ALA A 63 9.79 18.88 35.72
CA ALA A 63 11.01 18.93 36.53
C ALA A 63 11.40 20.37 36.94
N ARG A 64 11.03 21.38 36.13
CA ARG A 64 11.23 22.80 36.43
C ARG A 64 10.11 23.42 37.28
N GLY A 65 9.04 22.68 37.57
CA GLY A 65 7.87 23.18 38.31
C GLY A 65 6.98 24.13 37.51
N GLU A 66 7.06 24.08 36.17
CA GLU A 66 6.22 24.87 35.26
C GLU A 66 4.82 24.28 35.13
N ASP A 67 3.86 25.09 34.69
CA ASP A 67 2.53 24.61 34.33
C ASP A 67 2.60 23.75 33.06
N ILE A 68 2.20 22.49 33.19
CA ILE A 68 2.24 21.49 32.12
C ILE A 68 0.89 21.31 31.43
N GLU A 69 -0.18 21.94 31.94
CA GLU A 69 -1.52 21.63 31.48
C GLU A 69 -1.80 22.06 30.01
N PRO A 70 -1.25 23.19 29.51
CA PRO A 70 -1.30 23.51 28.09
C PRO A 70 -0.60 22.47 27.20
N LEU A 71 0.58 22.00 27.63
CA LEU A 71 1.34 20.99 26.90
C LEU A 71 0.65 19.63 26.91
N ARG A 72 -0.03 19.27 28.01
CA ARG A 72 -0.77 18.02 28.11
C ARG A 72 -1.97 18.01 27.16
N LEU A 73 -2.71 19.12 27.06
CA LEU A 73 -3.79 19.28 26.09
C LEU A 73 -3.30 19.12 24.64
N GLU A 74 -2.15 19.72 24.31
CA GLU A 74 -1.53 19.60 22.98
C GLU A 74 -1.14 18.15 22.66
N VAL A 75 -0.52 17.43 23.60
CA VAL A 75 -0.16 16.01 23.42
C VAL A 75 -1.39 15.12 23.28
N ASN A 76 -2.47 15.39 24.02
CA ASN A 76 -3.71 14.64 23.88
C ASN A 76 -4.32 14.84 22.49
N LYS A 77 -4.37 16.08 22.01
CA LYS A 77 -4.86 16.40 20.66
C LYS A 77 -4.02 15.73 19.57
N LEU A 78 -2.68 15.77 19.70
CA LEU A 78 -1.78 15.04 18.80
C LEU A 78 -2.00 13.52 18.85
N GLY A 79 -2.39 12.99 20.01
CA GLY A 79 -2.79 11.59 20.18
C GLY A 79 -4.04 11.25 19.36
N GLU A 80 -5.08 12.06 19.48
CA GLU A 80 -6.33 11.89 18.72
C GLU A 80 -6.10 12.00 17.20
N GLU A 81 -5.33 13.00 16.76
CA GLU A 81 -4.98 13.17 15.35
C GLU A 81 -4.14 12.01 14.80
N LEU A 82 -3.22 11.48 15.61
CA LEU A 82 -2.40 10.33 15.27
C LEU A 82 -3.24 9.05 15.15
N ASP A 83 -4.16 8.81 16.09
CA ASP A 83 -5.02 7.63 16.07
C ASP A 83 -5.98 7.66 14.87
N ALA A 84 -6.53 8.84 14.54
CA ALA A 84 -7.31 9.03 13.33
C ALA A 84 -6.49 8.77 12.05
N ALA A 85 -5.26 9.31 11.97
CA ALA A 85 -4.38 9.09 10.82
C ALA A 85 -3.99 7.62 10.64
N LYS A 86 -3.75 6.89 11.74
CA LYS A 86 -3.49 5.44 11.72
C LYS A 86 -4.69 4.65 11.21
N ALA A 87 -5.89 4.94 11.72
CA ALA A 87 -7.10 4.28 11.26
C ALA A 87 -7.35 4.51 9.77
N GLU A 88 -7.12 5.73 9.28
CA GLU A 88 -7.23 6.03 7.84
C GLU A 88 -6.18 5.28 7.02
N LEU A 89 -4.93 5.22 7.50
CA LEU A 89 -3.86 4.47 6.84
C LEU A 89 -4.16 2.97 6.78
N ASP A 90 -4.64 2.38 7.87
CA ASP A 90 -4.99 0.96 7.94
C ASP A 90 -6.14 0.61 6.99
N ALA A 91 -7.18 1.45 6.94
CA ALA A 91 -8.29 1.30 6.01
C ALA A 91 -7.82 1.38 4.55
N LEU A 92 -6.94 2.33 4.23
CA LEU A 92 -6.39 2.49 2.90
C LEU A 92 -5.48 1.31 2.50
N GLN A 93 -4.68 0.80 3.42
CA GLN A 93 -3.88 -0.40 3.20
C GLN A 93 -4.74 -1.64 2.95
N ALA A 94 -5.88 -1.76 3.65
CA ALA A 94 -6.85 -2.81 3.41
C ALA A 94 -7.46 -2.70 2.01
N GLU A 95 -7.85 -1.48 1.58
CA GLU A 95 -8.37 -1.25 0.22
C GLU A 95 -7.35 -1.65 -0.86
N ILE A 96 -6.09 -1.22 -0.72
CA ILE A 96 -5.00 -1.59 -1.64
C ILE A 96 -4.80 -3.11 -1.67
N ARG A 97 -4.84 -3.76 -0.50
CA ARG A 97 -4.70 -5.20 -0.39
C ARG A 97 -5.84 -5.93 -1.09
N ASP A 98 -7.08 -5.49 -0.90
CA ASP A 98 -8.25 -6.10 -1.52
C ASP A 98 -8.18 -6.02 -3.04
N ILE A 99 -7.78 -4.87 -3.59
CA ILE A 99 -7.52 -4.71 -5.02
C ILE A 99 -6.44 -5.70 -5.47
N ALA A 100 -5.32 -5.78 -4.76
CA ALA A 100 -4.23 -6.66 -5.15
C ALA A 100 -4.57 -8.16 -5.05
N LEU A 101 -5.54 -8.55 -4.21
CA LEU A 101 -6.07 -9.91 -4.17
C LEU A 101 -6.92 -10.27 -5.40
N THR A 102 -7.48 -9.28 -6.10
CA THR A 102 -8.22 -9.51 -7.36
C THR A 102 -7.31 -9.67 -8.58
N ILE A 103 -6.02 -9.33 -8.46
CA ILE A 103 -5.07 -9.36 -9.59
C ILE A 103 -4.57 -10.81 -9.80
N PRO A 104 -4.71 -11.37 -11.01
CA PRO A 104 -4.22 -12.72 -11.31
C PRO A 104 -2.69 -12.75 -11.38
N ASN A 105 -2.12 -13.96 -11.43
CA ASN A 105 -0.67 -14.09 -11.55
C ASN A 105 -0.16 -13.62 -12.93
N LEU A 106 1.08 -13.17 -12.97
CA LEU A 106 1.77 -12.79 -14.19
C LEU A 106 2.08 -14.03 -15.04
N PRO A 107 1.75 -14.03 -16.35
CA PRO A 107 2.26 -15.04 -17.26
C PRO A 107 3.79 -15.04 -17.28
N ALA A 108 4.40 -16.22 -17.36
CA ALA A 108 5.85 -16.34 -17.58
C ALA A 108 6.19 -15.91 -19.02
N ASP A 109 7.45 -15.55 -19.27
CA ASP A 109 7.86 -14.93 -20.53
C ASP A 109 7.80 -15.93 -21.71
N GLU A 110 7.91 -17.23 -21.43
CA GLU A 110 7.78 -18.33 -22.38
C GLU A 110 6.32 -18.72 -22.71
N VAL A 111 5.34 -18.22 -21.96
CA VAL A 111 3.93 -18.55 -22.19
C VAL A 111 3.46 -17.85 -23.48
N PRO A 112 2.95 -18.59 -24.48
CA PRO A 112 2.48 -18.00 -25.71
C PRO A 112 1.32 -17.04 -25.43
N VAL A 113 1.28 -15.92 -26.16
CA VAL A 113 0.17 -14.97 -26.10
C VAL A 113 -1.02 -15.59 -26.82
N GLY A 114 -2.17 -15.64 -26.14
CA GLY A 114 -3.40 -16.20 -26.67
C GLY A 114 -4.62 -15.56 -25.99
N LYS A 115 -5.72 -15.49 -26.71
CA LYS A 115 -6.99 -14.94 -26.23
C LYS A 115 -7.88 -16.01 -25.61
N ASP A 116 -7.89 -17.20 -26.21
CA ASP A 116 -8.75 -18.31 -25.82
C ASP A 116 -8.08 -19.66 -26.11
N GLU A 117 -8.80 -20.76 -25.87
CA GLU A 117 -8.27 -22.11 -26.00
C GLU A 117 -7.81 -22.50 -27.41
N ASN A 118 -8.24 -21.77 -28.45
CA ASN A 118 -7.84 -22.05 -29.83
C ASN A 118 -6.40 -21.61 -30.12
N ASP A 119 -5.84 -20.72 -29.30
CA ASP A 119 -4.45 -20.26 -29.40
C ASP A 119 -3.47 -21.17 -28.63
N ASN A 120 -3.96 -22.24 -28.01
CA ASN A 120 -3.13 -23.19 -27.29
C ASN A 120 -2.21 -23.94 -28.25
N VAL A 121 -0.93 -24.00 -27.91
CA VAL A 121 0.09 -24.71 -28.68
C VAL A 121 0.29 -26.11 -28.09
N GLU A 122 0.04 -27.15 -28.89
CA GLU A 122 0.35 -28.53 -28.52
C GLU A 122 1.87 -28.72 -28.44
N VAL A 123 2.36 -29.20 -27.29
CA VAL A 123 3.80 -29.40 -27.05
C VAL A 123 4.23 -30.81 -27.48
N SER A 124 3.43 -31.83 -27.17
CA SER A 124 3.70 -33.21 -27.57
C SER A 124 2.43 -34.06 -27.56
N CYS A 125 2.40 -35.04 -28.45
CA CYS A 125 1.37 -36.07 -28.50
C CYS A 125 2.02 -37.43 -28.25
N TRP A 126 1.43 -38.26 -27.38
CA TRP A 126 1.85 -39.65 -27.23
C TRP A 126 0.80 -40.57 -27.86
N VAL A 127 1.18 -41.23 -28.95
CA VAL A 127 0.29 -42.15 -29.68
C VAL A 127 0.61 -43.59 -29.25
N PRO A 128 -0.39 -44.38 -28.81
CA PRO A 128 -0.18 -45.78 -28.50
C PRO A 128 0.19 -46.58 -29.76
N ALA A 129 1.04 -47.59 -29.58
CA ALA A 129 1.52 -48.51 -30.63
C ALA A 129 0.45 -49.50 -31.10
#